data_AF-A0AAU5ML03-F1
#
_entry.id   AF-A0AAU5ML03-F1
#
_cell.length_a   1.000
_cell.length_b   1.000
_cell.length_c   1.000
_cell.angle_alpha   90.00
_cell.angle_beta   90.00
_cell.angle_gamma   90.00
#
_symmetry.space_group_name_H-M   'P 1'
#
loop_
_entity.id
_entity.type
_entity.pdbx_description
1 polymer ?
#
loop_
_entity_poly.entity_id
_entity_poly.type
_entity_poly.pdbx_seq_one_letter_code
_entity_poly.pdbx_strand_id
1 'polypeptide(L)'
;MSNAFFPTSTTNQGKVPYGDAGFEHGGDLPGHASHDNGMDIDIWPIRTDNAQCIAGRITWESTTYDRAATRQLIQAVRAAAPGHVKYIWFNDPTLINEGLTMNWPAHDNHLHVRYCEKVHPNSTYVC
;
A
#
# COMPACT_ATOMS: atom_id res chain seq x y z
N MET A 1 20.67 10.94 -6.20
CA MET A 1 19.37 10.84 -5.52
C MET A 1 18.31 11.11 -6.58
N SER A 2 17.72 10.05 -7.14
CA SER A 2 16.63 10.17 -8.10
C SER A 2 15.36 10.47 -7.32
N ASN A 3 14.77 11.65 -7.50
CA ASN A 3 13.42 11.92 -6.99
C ASN A 3 12.49 10.84 -7.54
N ALA A 4 11.74 10.17 -6.68
CA ALA A 4 10.61 9.34 -7.08
C ALA A 4 9.49 10.27 -7.58
N PHE A 5 9.70 10.85 -8.76
CA PHE A 5 8.64 11.49 -9.53
C PHE A 5 7.83 10.37 -10.16
N PHE A 6 6.66 10.06 -9.59
CA PHE A 6 5.69 9.14 -10.18
C PHE A 6 5.11 9.81 -11.43
N PRO A 7 5.60 9.47 -12.65
CA PRO A 7 5.10 10.12 -13.83
C PRO A 7 3.72 9.52 -14.13
N THR A 8 2.71 10.38 -14.15
CA THR A 8 1.40 10.16 -14.79
C THR A 8 0.30 9.43 -14.00
N SER A 9 -0.11 9.98 -12.86
CA SER A 9 -1.56 10.05 -12.59
C SER A 9 -2.16 10.99 -13.66
N THR A 10 -3.31 10.67 -14.23
CA THR A 10 -3.99 11.53 -15.23
C THR A 10 -4.28 12.93 -14.67
N THR A 11 -4.21 13.10 -13.36
CA THR A 11 -4.53 14.32 -12.64
C THR A 11 -3.31 15.09 -12.12
N ASN A 12 -2.09 14.51 -12.18
CA ASN A 12 -0.86 15.07 -11.59
C ASN A 12 -0.99 15.41 -10.09
N GLN A 13 -1.88 14.72 -9.37
CA GLN A 13 -2.17 15.02 -7.97
C GLN A 13 -1.25 14.29 -7.00
N GLY A 14 -0.62 13.19 -7.44
CA GLY A 14 0.70 12.65 -7.03
C GLY A 14 1.02 12.40 -5.56
N LYS A 15 0.17 12.82 -4.61
CA LYS A 15 0.40 12.69 -3.18
C LYS A 15 0.08 11.28 -2.75
N VAL A 16 1.06 10.62 -2.15
CA VAL A 16 0.90 9.28 -1.57
C VAL A 16 0.36 9.41 -0.14
N PRO A 17 -0.85 8.95 0.17
CA PRO A 17 -1.38 8.90 1.53
C PRO A 17 -0.77 7.74 2.32
N TYR A 18 0.02 8.05 3.32
CA TYR A 18 0.46 7.04 4.28
C TYR A 18 -0.62 6.82 5.36
N GLY A 19 -0.87 5.55 5.68
CA GLY A 19 -1.72 5.08 6.78
C GLY A 19 -0.88 4.73 8.01
N ASP A 20 -0.98 3.48 8.44
CA ASP A 20 -0.34 2.95 9.63
C ASP A 20 0.92 2.14 9.27
N ALA A 21 2.05 2.37 9.95
CA ALA A 21 3.31 1.62 9.78
C ALA A 21 3.62 0.76 11.01
N GLY A 22 3.63 1.39 12.18
CA GLY A 22 3.98 0.79 13.46
C GLY A 22 4.45 1.86 14.45
N PHE A 23 4.64 1.47 15.71
CA PHE A 23 5.21 2.33 16.74
C PHE A 23 6.74 2.42 16.65
N GLU A 24 7.35 3.42 17.30
CA GLU A 24 8.79 3.73 17.26
C GLU A 24 9.70 2.55 17.65
N HIS A 25 9.18 1.54 18.35
CA HIS A 25 9.89 0.30 18.69
C HIS A 25 9.06 -0.96 18.43
N GLY A 26 8.07 -0.87 17.54
CA GLY A 26 7.14 -1.96 17.25
C GLY A 26 6.13 -2.20 18.38
N GLY A 27 5.55 -3.41 18.38
CA GLY A 27 4.50 -3.83 19.31
C GLY A 27 3.08 -3.74 18.74
N ASP A 28 2.14 -4.35 19.46
CA ASP A 28 0.74 -4.52 19.07
C ASP A 28 0.08 -3.17 18.76
N LEU A 29 -0.27 -2.97 17.49
CA LEU A 29 -1.02 -1.80 17.05
C LEU A 29 -2.53 -2.09 17.12
N PRO A 30 -3.29 -1.43 18.01
CA PRO A 30 -4.71 -1.75 18.20
C PRO A 30 -5.51 -1.69 16.90
N GLY A 31 -6.22 -2.77 16.60
CA GLY A 31 -7.01 -2.91 15.37
C GLY A 31 -6.26 -3.56 14.20
N HIS A 32 -4.99 -3.90 14.38
CA HIS A 32 -4.16 -4.60 13.39
C HIS A 32 -3.72 -5.96 13.94
N ALA A 33 -3.63 -6.96 13.05
CA ALA A 33 -3.06 -8.28 13.39
C ALA A 33 -1.55 -8.37 13.10
N SER A 34 -0.92 -7.25 12.73
CA SER A 34 0.49 -7.08 12.40
C SER A 34 0.89 -5.61 12.53
N HIS A 35 1.96 -5.14 11.86
CA HIS A 35 2.60 -3.83 12.09
C HIS A 35 3.54 -3.75 13.31
N ASP A 36 3.75 -4.88 14.00
CA ASP A 36 4.55 -4.89 15.23
C ASP A 36 6.07 -4.85 14.97
N ASN A 37 6.52 -5.10 13.74
CA ASN A 37 7.92 -5.39 13.42
C ASN A 37 8.56 -4.38 12.44
N GLY A 38 7.84 -3.32 12.05
CA GLY A 38 8.33 -2.34 11.07
C GLY A 38 8.43 -2.87 9.63
N MET A 39 7.79 -4.00 9.35
CA MET A 39 7.82 -4.70 8.03
C MET A 39 6.47 -4.67 7.31
N ASP A 40 5.53 -3.87 7.81
CA ASP A 40 4.20 -3.65 7.25
C ASP A 40 3.94 -2.15 7.09
N ILE A 41 3.24 -1.78 6.03
CA ILE A 41 2.84 -0.39 5.78
C ILE A 41 1.49 -0.34 5.10
N ASP A 42 0.57 0.43 5.67
CA ASP A 42 -0.69 0.78 5.03
C ASP A 42 -0.52 2.05 4.21
N ILE A 43 -0.98 2.01 2.97
CA ILE A 43 -1.02 3.17 2.06
C ILE A 43 -2.44 3.29 1.54
N TRP A 44 -3.05 4.49 1.61
CA TRP A 44 -4.43 4.62 1.11
C TRP A 44 -4.45 4.65 -0.44
N PRO A 45 -5.59 4.32 -1.07
CA PRO A 45 -5.73 4.42 -2.51
C PRO A 45 -5.54 5.87 -2.97
N ILE A 46 -4.91 6.04 -4.15
CA ILE A 46 -4.69 7.36 -4.73
C ILE A 46 -6.03 7.96 -5.16
N ARG A 47 -6.17 9.27 -4.97
CA ARG A 47 -7.39 10.03 -5.29
C ARG A 47 -7.23 10.91 -6.53
N THR A 48 -8.36 11.18 -7.19
CA THR A 48 -8.48 12.11 -8.34
C THR A 48 -8.87 13.54 -7.96
N ASP A 49 -9.07 13.84 -6.67
CA ASP A 49 -9.55 15.13 -6.16
C ASP A 49 -8.53 15.95 -5.36
N ASN A 50 -7.26 15.50 -5.28
CA ASN A 50 -6.17 16.11 -4.49
C ASN A 50 -6.49 16.27 -2.99
N ALA A 51 -7.55 15.63 -2.50
CA ALA A 51 -8.02 15.76 -1.12
C ALA A 51 -7.28 14.82 -0.15
N GLN A 52 -6.15 14.26 -0.58
CA GLN A 52 -5.39 13.25 0.12
C GLN A 52 -4.99 13.63 1.56
N CYS A 53 -4.82 14.93 1.83
CA CYS A 53 -4.41 15.46 3.13
C CYS A 53 -5.58 16.00 3.98
N ILE A 54 -6.79 16.10 3.42
CA ILE A 54 -7.92 16.81 4.06
C ILE A 54 -9.21 15.98 4.13
N ALA A 55 -9.32 14.92 3.32
CA ALA A 55 -10.47 14.02 3.31
C ALA A 55 -10.14 12.67 3.97
N GLY A 56 -11.19 11.91 4.32
CA GLY A 56 -11.05 10.56 4.88
C GLY A 56 -10.63 9.49 3.86
N ARG A 57 -10.44 8.26 4.35
CA ARG A 57 -10.15 7.06 3.53
C ARG A 57 -11.24 6.85 2.46
N ILE A 58 -10.83 6.46 1.26
CA ILE A 58 -11.73 6.01 0.17
C ILE A 58 -11.56 4.52 -0.08
N THR A 59 -12.58 3.91 -0.67
CA THR A 59 -12.54 2.53 -1.16
C THR A 59 -12.24 2.47 -2.66
N TRP A 60 -11.93 1.28 -3.18
CA TRP A 60 -11.80 1.03 -4.62
C TRP A 60 -13.12 1.28 -5.41
N GLU A 61 -14.26 1.36 -4.72
CA GLU A 61 -15.58 1.69 -5.30
C GLU A 61 -15.86 3.20 -5.35
N SER A 62 -15.04 4.01 -4.67
CA SER A 62 -15.28 5.45 -4.58
C SER A 62 -15.10 6.13 -5.94
N THR A 63 -15.96 7.11 -6.26
CA THR A 63 -15.87 7.86 -7.52
C THR A 63 -14.59 8.70 -7.64
N THR A 64 -13.96 9.02 -6.51
CA THR A 64 -12.69 9.75 -6.43
C THR A 64 -11.46 8.84 -6.44
N TYR A 65 -11.62 7.53 -6.57
CA TYR A 65 -10.50 6.57 -6.62
C TYR A 65 -9.79 6.61 -7.98
N ASP A 66 -8.47 6.83 -7.96
CA ASP A 66 -7.60 6.73 -9.13
C ASP A 66 -6.93 5.35 -9.18
N ARG A 67 -7.58 4.42 -9.88
CA ARG A 67 -7.05 3.07 -10.09
C ARG A 67 -5.74 3.06 -10.87
N ALA A 68 -5.60 3.93 -11.87
CA ALA A 68 -4.40 3.96 -12.71
C ALA A 68 -3.18 4.41 -11.90
N ALA A 69 -3.34 5.44 -11.07
CA ALA A 69 -2.29 5.90 -10.19
C ALA A 69 -1.97 4.90 -9.06
N THR A 70 -2.99 4.24 -8.52
CA THR A 70 -2.79 3.20 -7.50
C THR A 70 -2.05 1.99 -8.07
N ARG A 71 -2.32 1.60 -9.32
CA ARG A 71 -1.53 0.61 -10.06
C ARG A 71 -0.06 1.01 -10.16
N GLN A 72 0.22 2.26 -10.55
CA GLN A 72 1.60 2.76 -10.65
C GLN A 72 2.31 2.78 -9.30
N LEU A 73 1.61 3.17 -8.23
CA LEU A 73 2.12 3.10 -6.86
C LEU A 73 2.53 1.67 -6.50
N ILE A 74 1.68 0.67 -6.75
CA ILE A 74 1.99 -0.74 -6.48
C ILE A 74 3.24 -1.19 -7.25
N GLN A 75 3.32 -0.84 -8.54
CA GLN A 75 4.45 -1.20 -9.39
C GLN A 75 5.74 -0.54 -8.88
N ALA A 76 5.69 0.73 -8.46
CA ALA A 76 6.84 1.43 -7.91
C ALA A 76 7.29 0.86 -6.56
N VAL A 77 6.36 0.48 -5.67
CA VAL A 77 6.69 -0.19 -4.41
C VAL A 77 7.45 -1.49 -4.68
N ARG A 78 6.97 -2.32 -5.61
CA ARG A 78 7.66 -3.56 -6.00
C ARG A 78 9.02 -3.29 -6.66
N ALA A 79 9.12 -2.25 -7.50
CA ALA A 79 10.36 -1.88 -8.15
C ALA A 79 11.41 -1.31 -7.18
N ALA A 80 10.97 -0.63 -6.12
CA ALA A 80 11.85 -0.08 -5.08
C ALA A 80 12.43 -1.15 -4.15
N ALA A 81 11.74 -2.28 -3.99
CA ALA A 81 12.18 -3.40 -3.15
C ALA A 81 12.12 -4.75 -3.91
N PRO A 82 12.93 -4.94 -4.97
CA PRO A 82 12.86 -6.16 -5.79
C PRO A 82 13.13 -7.42 -4.96
N GLY A 83 12.19 -8.37 -4.99
CA GLY A 83 12.29 -9.62 -4.22
C GLY A 83 12.01 -9.48 -2.72
N HIS A 84 11.65 -8.29 -2.25
CA HIS A 84 11.44 -7.99 -0.83
C HIS A 84 10.00 -7.57 -0.50
N VAL A 85 9.08 -7.60 -1.48
CA VAL A 85 7.63 -7.43 -1.24
C VAL A 85 6.97 -8.80 -1.23
N LYS A 86 6.59 -9.27 -0.04
CA LYS A 86 5.94 -10.58 0.13
C LYS A 86 4.54 -10.59 -0.47
N TYR A 87 3.76 -9.57 -0.14
CA TYR A 87 2.43 -9.39 -0.69
C TYR A 87 1.94 -7.96 -0.53
N ILE A 88 0.88 -7.66 -1.27
CA ILE A 88 0.08 -6.44 -1.11
C ILE A 88 -1.38 -6.89 -1.05
N TRP A 89 -2.06 -6.63 0.07
CA TRP A 89 -3.50 -6.84 0.17
C TRP A 89 -4.24 -5.56 -0.21
N PHE A 90 -5.15 -5.68 -1.18
CA PHE A 90 -6.06 -4.61 -1.59
C PHE A 90 -7.13 -5.19 -2.51
N ASN A 91 -8.39 -4.88 -2.20
CA ASN A 91 -9.55 -5.60 -2.73
C ASN A 91 -10.09 -5.10 -4.06
N ASP A 92 -9.38 -4.21 -4.77
CA ASP A 92 -9.78 -3.82 -6.12
C ASP A 92 -9.75 -5.03 -7.08
N PRO A 93 -10.90 -5.50 -7.58
CA PRO A 93 -10.96 -6.72 -8.38
C PRO A 93 -10.16 -6.61 -9.69
N THR A 94 -9.97 -5.39 -10.22
CA THR A 94 -9.17 -5.19 -11.43
C THR A 94 -7.69 -5.44 -11.14
N LEU A 95 -7.16 -4.91 -10.04
CA LEU A 95 -5.74 -5.06 -9.68
C LEU A 95 -5.41 -6.49 -9.19
N ILE A 96 -6.40 -7.17 -8.60
CA ILE A 96 -6.31 -8.60 -8.28
C ILE A 96 -6.20 -9.41 -9.57
N ASN A 97 -7.06 -9.17 -10.56
CA ASN A 97 -7.05 -9.89 -11.85
C ASN A 97 -5.74 -9.66 -12.64
N GLU A 98 -5.08 -8.53 -12.42
CA GLU A 98 -3.76 -8.22 -12.98
C GLU A 98 -2.60 -8.87 -12.22
N GLY A 99 -2.87 -9.55 -11.10
CA GLY A 99 -1.87 -10.20 -10.26
C GLY A 99 -1.03 -9.23 -9.41
N LEU A 100 -1.49 -7.97 -9.25
CA LEU A 100 -0.73 -6.94 -8.53
C LEU A 100 -0.97 -7.00 -7.02
N THR A 101 -2.20 -7.33 -6.62
CA THR A 101 -2.66 -7.40 -5.22
C THR A 101 -3.42 -8.71 -4.96
N MET A 102 -3.69 -9.00 -3.69
CA MET A 102 -4.53 -10.12 -3.27
C MET A 102 -5.70 -9.64 -2.41
N ASN A 103 -6.80 -10.38 -2.44
CA ASN A 103 -7.95 -10.11 -1.58
C ASN A 103 -7.65 -10.51 -0.12
N TRP A 104 -8.06 -9.65 0.82
CA TRP A 104 -8.14 -10.00 2.24
C TRP A 104 -9.28 -9.20 2.92
N PRO A 105 -10.01 -9.77 3.90
CA PRO A 105 -11.07 -9.03 4.59
C PRO A 105 -10.60 -7.68 5.11
N ALA A 106 -11.48 -6.66 5.00
CA ALA A 106 -11.25 -5.26 5.43
C ALA A 106 -10.27 -4.41 4.61
N HIS A 107 -9.72 -4.90 3.49
CA HIS A 107 -8.73 -4.19 2.66
C HIS A 107 -9.34 -3.48 1.43
N ASP A 108 -10.56 -2.94 1.57
CA ASP A 108 -11.22 -2.19 0.49
C ASP A 108 -10.71 -0.74 0.38
N ASN A 109 -10.10 -0.21 1.45
CA ASN A 109 -9.76 1.21 1.60
C ASN A 109 -8.29 1.51 1.90
N HIS A 110 -7.42 0.51 1.85
CA HIS A 110 -5.97 0.65 2.00
C HIS A 110 -5.23 -0.53 1.39
N LEU A 111 -4.00 -0.28 0.96
CA LEU A 111 -3.03 -1.26 0.52
C LEU A 111 -2.18 -1.64 1.73
N HIS A 112 -2.33 -2.86 2.24
CA HIS A 112 -1.40 -3.43 3.22
C HIS A 112 -0.22 -4.01 2.47
N VAL A 113 0.93 -3.37 2.53
CA VAL A 113 2.18 -3.88 1.93
C VAL A 113 2.98 -4.58 3.02
N ARG A 114 3.25 -5.88 2.83
CA ARG A 114 4.20 -6.62 3.66
C ARG A 114 5.53 -6.79 2.95
N TYR A 115 6.60 -6.35 3.60
CA TYR A 115 7.96 -6.64 3.18
C TYR A 115 8.45 -7.97 3.76
N CYS A 116 9.51 -8.52 3.17
CA CYS A 116 10.17 -9.72 3.66
C CYS A 116 11.68 -9.69 3.44
N GLU A 117 12.37 -10.57 4.16
CA GLU A 117 13.80 -10.80 4.04
C GLU A 117 14.07 -12.30 3.90
N LYS A 118 15.25 -12.67 3.38
CA LYS A 118 15.64 -14.08 3.21
C LYS A 118 15.68 -14.85 4.53
N VAL A 119 16.02 -14.18 5.62
CA VAL A 119 16.12 -14.78 6.96
C VAL A 119 15.52 -13.78 7.94
N HIS A 120 14.44 -14.18 8.62
CA HIS A 120 13.78 -13.36 9.62
C HIS A 120 13.30 -14.25 10.79
N PRO A 121 13.39 -13.81 12.07
CA PRO A 121 12.97 -14.62 13.22
C PRO A 121 11.49 -15.02 13.19
N ASN A 122 10.65 -14.15 12.62
CA ASN A 122 9.25 -14.44 12.37
C ASN A 122 9.05 -14.89 10.91
N SER A 123 8.60 -16.14 10.73
CA SER A 123 8.37 -16.76 9.42
C SER A 123 7.37 -16.03 8.53
N THR A 124 6.48 -15.20 9.10
CA THR A 124 5.55 -14.40 8.30
C THR A 124 6.26 -13.35 7.43
N TYR A 125 7.50 -12.96 7.77
CA TYR A 125 8.33 -12.01 7.00
C TYR A 125 9.51 -12.67 6.26
N VAL A 126 9.50 -13.99 6.10
CA VAL A 126 10.52 -14.68 5.28
C VAL A 126 10.09 -14.69 3.81
N CYS A 127 11.01 -14.34 2.89
CA CYS A 127 10.97 -14.74 1.48
C CYS A 127 11.84 -16.01 1.33
#